data_AF-A0A127B1P8-F1
#
_entry.id   AF-A0A127B1P8-F1
#
_cell.length_a   1.000
_cell.length_b   1.000
_cell.length_c   1.000
_cell.angle_alpha   90.00
_cell.angle_beta   90.00
_cell.angle_gamma   90.00
#
_symmetry.space_group_name_H-M   'P 1'
#
loop_
_entity.id
_entity.type
_entity.pdbx_description
1 polymer ?
#
loop_
_entity_poly.entity_id
_entity_poly.type
_entity_poly.pdbx_seq_one_letter_code
_entity_poly.pdbx_strand_id
1 'polypeptide(L)'
;MQFHVLNGDSLAATFKETNLSGEVIVCREGLVNGPVASQNLAQFWEERAAYLAVTFGAKREEYFLKVAKELEKLIQVPANAEVCLWFEDDLFCQANLWFILSLLATRQQAPQVYRVFPIIKEGEDHWQGFGRSSAKRLEQAYQQKVPFAQEDVKLGNDLWRAYQQQEARTLLELSTSTSACFHRLQEVCQAQVDRVSRDGHSGRPERVVREILASGITHFPEVFKEFFKREGVYGFGDVQVKHLYNGLRQAGEFGN
;
A
#
# COMPACT_ATOMS: atom_id res chain seq x y z
N MET A 1 14.26 13.35 -17.45
CA MET A 1 14.77 12.63 -16.25
C MET A 1 13.70 11.66 -15.80
N GLN A 2 14.07 10.48 -15.29
CA GLN A 2 13.11 9.45 -14.93
C GLN A 2 13.29 9.05 -13.46
N PHE A 3 12.16 8.92 -12.76
CA PHE A 3 12.08 8.45 -11.39
C PHE A 3 11.20 7.20 -11.32
N HIS A 4 11.61 6.22 -10.54
CA HIS A 4 10.82 5.03 -10.23
C HIS A 4 10.51 5.01 -8.75
N VAL A 5 9.22 5.08 -8.41
CA VAL A 5 8.74 4.98 -7.03
C VAL A 5 8.32 3.54 -6.79
N LEU A 6 9.07 2.83 -5.94
CA LEU A 6 8.90 1.41 -5.69
C LEU A 6 8.22 1.17 -4.34
N ASN A 7 7.24 0.27 -4.28
CA ASN A 7 6.54 -0.11 -3.06
C ASN A 7 7.37 -1.06 -2.17
N GLY A 8 8.49 -0.56 -1.65
CA GLY A 8 9.31 -1.26 -0.66
C GLY A 8 10.61 -1.87 -1.18
N ASP A 9 11.43 -2.33 -0.23
CA ASP A 9 12.80 -2.76 -0.51
C ASP A 9 12.89 -4.09 -1.27
N SER A 10 11.88 -4.97 -1.15
CA SER A 10 11.85 -6.23 -1.91
C SER A 10 11.77 -5.97 -3.42
N LEU A 11 10.85 -5.09 -3.84
CA LEU A 11 10.77 -4.68 -5.24
C LEU A 11 12.03 -3.92 -5.68
N ALA A 12 12.58 -3.08 -4.80
CA ALA A 12 13.83 -2.37 -5.08
C ALA A 12 15.03 -3.31 -5.30
N ALA A 13 15.10 -4.43 -4.60
CA ALA A 13 16.14 -5.43 -4.80
C ALA A 13 16.07 -6.04 -6.20
N THR A 14 14.89 -6.52 -6.63
CA THR A 14 14.68 -7.05 -7.98
C THR A 14 14.84 -5.98 -9.05
N PHE A 15 14.40 -4.74 -8.80
CA PHE A 15 14.50 -3.64 -9.75
C PHE A 15 15.96 -3.32 -10.12
N LYS A 16 16.90 -3.45 -9.18
CA LYS A 16 18.34 -3.24 -9.42
C LYS A 16 18.94 -4.23 -10.44
N GLU A 17 18.28 -5.36 -10.67
CA GLU A 17 18.71 -6.36 -11.65
C GLU A 17 18.19 -6.05 -13.08
N THR A 18 17.35 -5.01 -13.23
CA THR A 18 16.85 -4.57 -14.53
C THR A 18 17.84 -3.65 -15.24
N ASN A 19 17.64 -3.47 -16.56
CA ASN A 19 18.35 -2.48 -17.36
C ASN A 19 17.64 -1.11 -17.40
N LEU A 20 16.67 -0.87 -16.51
CA LEU A 20 15.92 0.38 -16.48
C LEU A 20 16.78 1.49 -15.86
N SER A 21 16.88 2.60 -16.59
CA SER A 21 17.59 3.80 -16.14
C SER A 21 16.69 4.72 -15.33
N GLY A 22 17.22 5.41 -14.34
CA GLY A 22 16.49 6.45 -13.63
C GLY A 22 16.85 6.45 -12.15
N GLU A 23 16.33 7.44 -11.43
CA GLU A 23 16.47 7.52 -10.00
C GLU A 23 15.40 6.68 -9.30
N VAL A 24 15.79 5.91 -8.29
CA VAL A 24 14.87 5.10 -7.50
C VAL A 24 14.51 5.82 -6.22
N ILE A 25 13.21 5.92 -5.95
CA ILE A 25 12.62 6.36 -4.69
C ILE A 25 11.88 5.17 -4.11
N VAL A 26 12.21 4.75 -2.89
CA VAL A 26 11.55 3.59 -2.27
C VAL A 26 10.54 4.07 -1.23
N CYS A 27 9.27 3.77 -1.46
CA CYS A 27 8.20 3.97 -0.48
C CYS A 27 8.30 2.90 0.60
N ARG A 28 8.72 3.30 1.80
CA ARG A 28 8.84 2.44 3.00
C ARG A 28 7.76 2.75 4.03
N GLU A 29 6.59 3.12 3.53
CA GLU A 29 5.42 3.36 4.36
C GLU A 29 4.48 2.16 4.38
N GLY A 30 3.69 2.10 5.44
CA GLY A 30 2.65 1.09 5.66
C GLY A 30 1.40 1.76 6.16
N LEU A 31 0.77 2.58 5.33
CA LEU A 31 -0.33 3.48 5.73
C LEU A 31 -1.64 2.76 6.06
N VAL A 32 -1.71 1.45 5.87
CA VAL A 32 -2.78 0.60 6.43
C VAL A 32 -2.69 0.44 7.95
N ASN A 33 -1.52 0.69 8.56
CA ASN A 33 -1.32 0.62 10.00
C ASN A 33 -0.97 1.99 10.58
N GLY A 34 -1.51 2.28 11.77
CA GLY A 34 -1.21 3.49 12.52
C GLY A 34 -1.99 4.73 12.10
N PRO A 35 -1.73 5.87 12.76
CA PRO A 35 -2.40 7.12 12.47
C PRO A 35 -1.99 7.64 11.09
N VAL A 36 -2.96 8.18 10.37
CA VAL A 36 -2.73 8.85 9.07
C VAL A 36 -3.33 10.25 9.05
N ALA A 37 -4.23 10.58 9.97
CA ALA A 37 -4.83 11.90 10.11
C ALA A 37 -3.78 12.94 10.45
N SER A 38 -3.71 14.04 9.71
CA SER A 38 -2.78 15.14 10.00
C SER A 38 -3.28 16.44 9.38
N GLN A 39 -2.82 17.58 9.91
CA GLN A 39 -3.15 18.90 9.33
C GLN A 39 -2.17 19.31 8.23
N ASN A 40 -0.93 18.83 8.29
CA ASN A 40 0.12 19.11 7.32
C ASN A 40 1.16 17.99 7.29
N LEU A 41 2.07 18.03 6.31
CA LEU A 41 3.06 16.98 6.07
C LEU A 41 4.10 16.85 7.19
N ALA A 42 4.50 17.95 7.84
CA ALA A 42 5.44 17.90 8.95
C ALA A 42 4.82 17.15 10.14
N GLN A 43 3.59 17.50 10.51
CA GLN A 43 2.84 16.78 11.55
C GLN A 43 2.62 15.31 11.18
N PHE A 44 2.32 15.02 9.91
CA PHE A 44 2.18 13.65 9.43
C PHE A 44 3.43 12.83 9.76
N TRP A 45 4.62 13.29 9.35
CA TRP A 45 5.87 12.61 9.63
C TRP A 45 6.15 12.40 11.12
N GLU A 46 5.82 13.39 11.95
CA GLU A 46 5.95 13.33 13.40
C GLU A 46 5.12 12.20 14.01
N GLU A 47 3.84 12.12 13.66
CA GLU A 47 2.90 11.12 14.17
C GLU A 47 3.26 9.72 13.68
N ARG A 48 3.66 9.59 12.41
CA ARG A 48 4.16 8.32 11.86
C ARG A 48 5.40 7.83 12.59
N ALA A 49 6.38 8.71 12.81
CA ALA A 49 7.60 8.35 13.52
C ALA A 49 7.31 7.88 14.96
N ALA A 50 6.42 8.59 15.67
CA ALA A 50 6.02 8.23 17.02
C ALA A 50 5.29 6.86 17.06
N TYR A 51 4.36 6.63 16.14
CA TYR A 51 3.63 5.37 16.05
C TYR A 51 4.56 4.18 15.78
N LEU A 52 5.47 4.31 14.80
CA LEU A 52 6.39 3.24 14.43
C LEU A 52 7.41 2.96 15.53
N ALA A 53 7.84 3.98 16.27
CA ALA A 53 8.70 3.81 17.44
C ALA A 53 8.03 3.00 18.54
N VAL A 54 6.77 3.31 18.87
CA VAL A 54 6.00 2.60 19.90
C VAL A 54 5.65 1.17 19.46
N THR A 55 5.23 1.00 18.21
CA THR A 55 4.65 -0.27 17.73
C THR A 55 5.71 -1.27 17.29
N PHE A 56 6.78 -0.80 16.66
CA PHE A 56 7.80 -1.65 16.04
C PHE A 56 9.21 -1.41 16.61
N GLY A 57 9.38 -0.53 17.59
CA GLY A 57 10.70 -0.22 18.16
C GLY A 57 11.61 0.52 17.17
N ALA A 58 11.06 1.13 16.13
CA ALA A 58 11.84 1.86 15.14
C ALA A 58 12.45 3.13 15.77
N LYS A 59 13.70 3.45 15.39
CA LYS A 59 14.29 4.73 15.80
C LYS A 59 13.68 5.86 14.99
N ARG A 60 13.29 6.91 15.70
CA ARG A 60 12.69 8.11 15.11
C ARG A 60 13.60 8.74 14.05
N GLU A 61 14.91 8.84 14.30
CA GLU A 61 15.84 9.43 13.32
C GLU A 61 15.93 8.57 12.04
N GLU A 62 15.87 7.25 12.19
CA GLU A 62 15.88 6.33 11.04
C GLU A 62 14.63 6.49 10.18
N TYR A 63 13.47 6.70 10.79
CA TYR A 63 12.24 6.98 10.05
C TYR A 63 12.37 8.25 9.20
N PHE A 64 12.82 9.36 9.79
CA PHE A 64 12.97 10.60 9.04
C PHE A 64 14.01 10.46 7.91
N LEU A 65 15.11 9.75 8.16
CA LEU A 65 16.18 9.57 7.18
C LEU A 65 15.78 8.65 6.02
N LYS A 66 15.13 7.51 6.31
CA LYS A 66 14.88 6.42 5.34
C LYS A 66 13.48 6.48 4.71
N VAL A 67 12.54 7.19 5.32
CA VAL A 67 11.13 7.24 4.89
C VAL A 67 10.74 8.68 4.50
N ALA A 68 10.71 9.61 5.46
CA ALA A 68 10.22 10.97 5.20
C ALA A 68 11.07 11.69 4.14
N LYS A 69 12.40 11.77 4.37
CA LYS A 69 13.33 12.39 3.42
C LYS A 69 13.34 11.70 2.06
N GLU A 70 13.11 10.39 2.03
CA GLU A 70 13.05 9.62 0.79
C GLU A 70 11.83 10.00 -0.04
N LEU A 71 10.64 10.09 0.59
CA LEU A 71 9.40 10.50 -0.07
C LEU A 71 9.36 12.00 -0.40
N GLU A 72 10.02 12.84 0.38
CA GLU A 72 10.16 14.28 0.08
C GLU A 72 10.90 14.56 -1.23
N LYS A 73 11.69 13.61 -1.75
CA LYS A 73 12.26 13.71 -3.10
C LYS A 73 11.18 13.92 -4.17
N LEU A 74 9.97 13.37 -3.99
CA LEU A 74 8.84 13.52 -4.92
C LEU A 74 8.37 14.98 -5.05
N ILE A 75 8.52 15.76 -3.98
CA ILE A 75 8.18 17.19 -3.97
C ILE A 75 9.18 17.96 -4.85
N GLN A 76 10.42 17.48 -4.93
CA GLN A 76 11.53 18.13 -5.64
C GLN A 76 11.77 17.61 -7.07
N VAL A 77 11.02 16.60 -7.52
CA VAL A 77 11.12 16.07 -8.89
C VAL A 77 10.90 17.21 -9.90
N PRO A 78 11.68 17.37 -10.98
CA PRO A 78 11.43 18.43 -11.97
C PRO A 78 10.13 18.22 -12.76
N ALA A 79 9.49 19.32 -13.17
CA ALA A 79 8.23 19.26 -13.93
C ALA A 79 8.34 18.57 -15.29
N ASN A 80 9.54 18.55 -15.90
CA ASN A 80 9.81 17.85 -17.16
C ASN A 80 10.30 16.41 -16.97
N ALA A 81 10.18 15.85 -15.76
CA ALA A 81 10.52 14.46 -15.47
C ALA A 81 9.33 13.52 -15.70
N GLU A 82 9.65 12.23 -15.83
CA GLU A 82 8.69 11.13 -15.74
C GLU A 82 8.80 10.47 -14.37
N VAL A 83 7.66 10.18 -13.74
CA VAL A 83 7.56 9.45 -12.48
C VAL A 83 6.76 8.17 -12.71
N CYS A 84 7.39 7.02 -12.55
CA CYS A 84 6.75 5.71 -12.67
C CYS A 84 6.43 5.16 -11.28
N LEU A 85 5.15 4.98 -10.97
CA LEU A 85 4.65 4.47 -9.70
C LEU A 85 4.40 2.96 -9.81
N TRP A 86 5.25 2.18 -9.14
CA TRP A 86 5.20 0.72 -9.12
C TRP A 86 4.49 0.24 -7.85
N PHE A 87 3.17 0.13 -7.93
CA PHE A 87 2.37 -0.45 -6.83
C PHE A 87 1.37 -1.44 -7.39
N GLU A 88 0.92 -2.32 -6.50
CA GLU A 88 -0.04 -3.37 -6.79
C GLU A 88 -1.47 -2.87 -6.51
N ASP A 89 -2.45 -3.73 -6.73
CA ASP A 89 -3.86 -3.38 -6.61
C ASP A 89 -4.43 -3.65 -5.21
N ASP A 90 -3.68 -4.26 -4.29
CA ASP A 90 -4.14 -4.51 -2.92
C ASP A 90 -4.22 -3.22 -2.07
N LEU A 91 -4.91 -3.30 -0.94
CA LEU A 91 -5.13 -2.16 -0.05
C LEU A 91 -3.84 -1.57 0.55
N PHE A 92 -2.85 -2.40 0.87
CA PHE A 92 -1.56 -1.92 1.39
C PHE A 92 -0.90 -0.99 0.38
N CYS A 93 -0.80 -1.45 -0.87
CA CYS A 93 -0.27 -0.70 -1.99
C CYS A 93 -1.09 0.56 -2.30
N GLN A 94 -2.42 0.44 -2.34
CA GLN A 94 -3.30 1.54 -2.72
C GLN A 94 -3.28 2.68 -1.70
N ALA A 95 -3.25 2.41 -0.39
CA ALA A 95 -3.14 3.46 0.62
C ALA A 95 -1.86 4.30 0.46
N ASN A 96 -0.72 3.64 0.18
CA ASN A 96 0.56 4.30 -0.09
C ASN A 96 0.53 5.08 -1.43
N LEU A 97 -0.10 4.51 -2.46
CA LEU A 97 -0.27 5.17 -3.76
C LEU A 97 -1.09 6.46 -3.64
N TRP A 98 -2.24 6.43 -2.96
CA TRP A 98 -3.09 7.60 -2.77
C TRP A 98 -2.34 8.72 -2.07
N PHE A 99 -1.57 8.38 -1.03
CA PHE A 99 -0.70 9.35 -0.36
C PHE A 99 0.32 9.97 -1.32
N ILE A 100 1.02 9.17 -2.12
CA ILE A 100 1.99 9.68 -3.11
C ILE A 100 1.32 10.58 -4.14
N LEU A 101 0.14 10.21 -4.64
CA LEU A 101 -0.62 11.04 -5.56
C LEU A 101 -1.04 12.36 -4.91
N SER A 102 -1.37 12.36 -3.60
CA SER A 102 -1.65 13.59 -2.87
C SER A 102 -0.43 14.52 -2.78
N LEU A 103 0.78 13.98 -2.61
CA LEU A 103 2.01 14.77 -2.64
C LEU A 103 2.22 15.40 -4.02
N LEU A 104 2.03 14.61 -5.09
CA LEU A 104 2.18 15.10 -6.47
C LEU A 104 1.11 16.12 -6.86
N ALA A 105 -0.12 15.98 -6.36
CA ALA A 105 -1.24 16.89 -6.62
C ALA A 105 -1.05 18.30 -6.04
N THR A 106 -0.19 18.48 -5.03
CA THR A 106 0.08 19.79 -4.42
C THR A 106 0.99 20.69 -5.27
N ARG A 107 1.51 20.17 -6.39
CA ARG A 107 2.49 20.86 -7.22
C ARG A 107 1.83 21.75 -8.27
N GLN A 108 2.33 22.98 -8.41
CA GLN A 108 1.91 23.89 -9.48
C GLN A 108 2.27 23.36 -10.88
N GLN A 109 3.43 22.71 -11.01
CA GLN A 109 3.86 22.03 -12.23
C GLN A 109 4.15 20.56 -11.90
N ALA A 110 3.24 19.69 -12.33
CA ALA A 110 3.33 18.25 -12.10
C ALA A 110 4.18 17.57 -13.17
N PRO A 111 5.02 16.59 -12.79
CA PRO A 111 5.71 15.73 -13.76
C PRO A 111 4.69 14.85 -14.51
N GLN A 112 5.14 14.20 -15.59
CA GLN A 112 4.35 13.13 -16.18
C GLN A 112 4.37 11.92 -15.25
N VAL A 113 3.20 11.43 -14.86
CA VAL A 113 3.07 10.30 -13.93
C VAL A 113 2.55 9.08 -14.68
N TYR A 114 3.18 7.94 -14.45
CA TYR A 114 2.80 6.66 -15.02
C TYR A 114 2.56 5.65 -13.92
N ARG A 115 1.54 4.83 -14.09
CA ARG A 115 1.28 3.63 -13.32
C ARG A 115 2.00 2.44 -13.95
N VAL A 116 2.73 1.68 -13.14
CA VAL A 116 3.28 0.39 -13.56
C VAL A 116 2.63 -0.71 -12.74
N PHE A 117 1.91 -1.61 -13.41
CA PHE A 117 1.26 -2.75 -12.80
C PHE A 117 2.14 -3.99 -12.87
N PRO A 118 2.01 -4.94 -11.93
CA PRO A 118 2.58 -6.26 -12.10
C PRO A 118 1.91 -6.93 -13.30
N ILE A 119 2.71 -7.53 -14.19
CA ILE A 119 2.17 -8.48 -15.16
C ILE A 119 1.69 -9.66 -14.34
N ILE A 120 0.42 -10.08 -14.48
CA ILE A 120 -0.14 -11.31 -13.88
C ILE A 120 -0.57 -12.22 -15.04
N LYS A 121 -0.13 -13.48 -15.05
CA LYS A 121 -0.50 -14.44 -16.11
C LYS A 121 -1.84 -15.10 -15.80
N GLU A 122 -2.49 -15.62 -16.83
CA GLU A 122 -3.69 -16.43 -16.66
C GLU A 122 -3.43 -17.60 -15.70
N GLY A 123 -4.32 -17.79 -14.73
CA GLY A 123 -4.21 -18.80 -13.67
C GLY A 123 -3.28 -18.43 -12.50
N GLU A 124 -2.56 -17.31 -12.55
CA GLU A 124 -1.86 -16.78 -11.39
C GLU A 124 -2.81 -15.98 -10.49
N ASP A 125 -2.55 -16.00 -9.18
CA ASP A 125 -3.29 -15.20 -8.21
C ASP A 125 -2.92 -13.72 -8.37
N HIS A 126 -3.93 -12.91 -8.64
CA HIS A 126 -3.82 -11.47 -8.85
C HIS A 126 -3.10 -10.75 -7.69
N TRP A 127 -3.35 -11.18 -6.45
CA TRP A 127 -2.81 -10.53 -5.26
C TRP A 127 -1.33 -10.84 -4.98
N GLN A 128 -0.68 -11.68 -5.79
CA GLN A 128 0.77 -11.93 -5.65
C GLN A 128 1.62 -10.73 -6.08
N GLY A 129 1.05 -9.82 -6.86
CA GLY A 129 1.69 -8.57 -7.25
C GLY A 129 3.08 -8.77 -7.89
N PHE A 130 4.05 -7.97 -7.47
CA PHE A 130 5.44 -8.04 -7.88
C PHE A 130 6.26 -9.08 -7.12
N GLY A 131 5.74 -9.73 -6.08
CA GLY A 131 6.49 -10.64 -5.21
C GLY A 131 7.16 -11.81 -5.93
N ARG A 132 6.70 -12.17 -7.14
CA ARG A 132 7.30 -13.19 -8.02
C ARG A 132 7.82 -12.65 -9.35
N SER A 133 7.96 -11.33 -9.48
CA SER A 133 8.47 -10.72 -10.70
C SER A 133 9.98 -10.92 -10.79
N SER A 134 10.45 -11.37 -11.96
CA SER A 134 11.87 -11.30 -12.31
C SER A 134 12.20 -9.93 -12.91
N ALA A 135 13.48 -9.55 -12.97
CA ALA A 135 13.92 -8.33 -13.64
C ALA A 135 13.32 -8.16 -15.05
N LYS A 136 13.36 -9.21 -15.87
CA LYS A 136 12.74 -9.22 -17.22
C LYS A 136 11.21 -8.94 -17.19
N ARG A 137 10.49 -9.41 -16.17
CA ARG A 137 9.04 -9.18 -16.03
C ARG A 137 8.77 -7.73 -15.62
N LEU A 138 9.64 -7.14 -14.79
CA LEU A 138 9.59 -5.71 -14.46
C LEU A 138 9.86 -4.85 -15.70
N GLU A 139 10.87 -5.19 -16.51
CA GLU A 139 11.15 -4.49 -17.77
C GLU A 139 9.94 -4.53 -18.72
N GLN A 140 9.28 -5.68 -18.84
CA GLN A 140 8.05 -5.83 -19.63
C GLN A 140 6.89 -5.00 -19.05
N ALA A 141 6.71 -5.01 -17.72
CA ALA A 141 5.69 -4.22 -17.04
C ALA A 141 5.90 -2.72 -17.30
N TYR A 142 7.14 -2.26 -17.26
CA TYR A 142 7.50 -0.87 -17.55
C TYR A 142 7.15 -0.45 -18.98
N GLN A 143 7.30 -1.34 -19.98
CA GLN A 143 6.86 -1.05 -21.35
C GLN A 143 5.34 -0.92 -21.48
N GLN A 144 4.58 -1.46 -20.53
CA GLN A 144 3.12 -1.41 -20.47
C GLN A 144 2.60 -0.37 -19.47
N LYS A 145 3.46 0.57 -19.04
CA LYS A 145 3.07 1.63 -18.10
C LYS A 145 1.90 2.46 -18.64
N VAL A 146 0.96 2.79 -17.77
CA VAL A 146 -0.27 3.52 -18.11
C VAL A 146 -0.11 4.96 -17.63
N PRO A 147 -0.30 5.99 -18.48
CA PRO A 147 -0.22 7.38 -18.04
C PRO A 147 -1.39 7.72 -17.11
N PHE A 148 -1.11 8.39 -15.99
CA PHE A 148 -2.15 9.02 -15.18
C PHE A 148 -2.65 10.28 -15.91
N ALA A 149 -3.95 10.37 -16.12
CA ALA A 149 -4.59 11.63 -16.50
C ALA A 149 -4.68 12.58 -15.28
N GLN A 150 -5.01 13.85 -15.53
CA GLN A 150 -5.16 14.82 -14.43
C GLN A 150 -6.29 14.42 -13.48
N GLU A 151 -7.36 13.83 -14.02
CA GLU A 151 -8.50 13.30 -13.29
C GLU A 151 -8.10 12.13 -12.39
N ASP A 152 -7.17 11.28 -12.84
CA ASP A 152 -6.67 10.15 -12.04
C ASP A 152 -5.82 10.63 -10.86
N VAL A 153 -4.96 11.64 -11.07
CA VAL A 153 -4.17 12.25 -9.98
C VAL A 153 -5.11 12.93 -8.97
N LYS A 154 -6.13 13.63 -9.46
CA LYS A 154 -7.17 14.24 -8.61
C LYS A 154 -7.92 13.17 -7.82
N LEU A 155 -8.34 12.09 -8.47
CA LEU A 155 -9.01 10.96 -7.82
C LEU A 155 -8.14 10.35 -6.71
N GLY A 156 -6.85 10.11 -6.98
CA GLY A 156 -5.91 9.63 -5.97
C GLY A 156 -5.78 10.55 -4.75
N ASN A 157 -5.75 11.87 -4.98
CA ASN A 157 -5.74 12.85 -3.89
C ASN A 157 -7.06 12.86 -3.09
N ASP A 158 -8.21 12.75 -3.75
CA ASP A 158 -9.51 12.71 -3.08
C ASP A 158 -9.70 11.40 -2.29
N LEU A 159 -9.23 10.27 -2.83
CA LEU A 159 -9.16 8.97 -2.14
C LEU A 159 -8.28 9.06 -0.89
N TRP A 160 -7.11 9.71 -0.97
CA TRP A 160 -6.25 9.93 0.18
C TRP A 160 -6.95 10.74 1.27
N ARG A 161 -7.65 11.83 0.91
CA ARG A 161 -8.39 12.66 1.88
C ARG A 161 -9.49 11.86 2.58
N ALA A 162 -10.30 11.13 1.82
CA ALA A 162 -11.35 10.28 2.38
C ALA A 162 -10.77 9.19 3.29
N TYR A 163 -9.66 8.55 2.87
CA TYR A 163 -8.95 7.56 3.67
C TYR A 163 -8.39 8.15 4.97
N GLN A 164 -7.73 9.31 4.88
CA GLN A 164 -7.12 10.02 6.00
C GLN A 164 -8.15 10.43 7.06
N GLN A 165 -9.33 10.84 6.63
CA GLN A 165 -10.45 11.26 7.48
C GLN A 165 -11.36 10.09 7.91
N GLN A 166 -11.05 8.86 7.46
CA GLN A 166 -11.86 7.66 7.69
C GLN A 166 -13.32 7.78 7.20
N GLU A 167 -13.53 8.57 6.13
CA GLU A 167 -14.85 8.78 5.52
C GLU A 167 -15.22 7.62 4.59
N ALA A 168 -15.70 6.53 5.19
CA ALA A 168 -16.05 5.31 4.46
C ALA A 168 -17.05 5.54 3.31
N ARG A 169 -18.05 6.40 3.53
CA ARG A 169 -19.05 6.71 2.49
C ARG A 169 -18.41 7.40 1.29
N THR A 170 -17.64 8.47 1.53
CA THR A 170 -16.91 9.20 0.50
C THR A 170 -15.94 8.28 -0.25
N LEU A 171 -15.21 7.42 0.48
CA LEU A 171 -14.27 6.46 -0.09
C LEU A 171 -14.98 5.49 -1.06
N LEU A 172 -16.14 4.95 -0.67
CA LEU A 172 -16.94 4.07 -1.52
C LEU A 172 -17.54 4.79 -2.72
N GLU A 173 -18.02 6.02 -2.55
CA GLU A 173 -18.55 6.84 -3.65
C GLU A 173 -17.46 7.11 -4.70
N LEU A 174 -16.27 7.55 -4.27
CA LEU A 174 -15.11 7.76 -5.15
C LEU A 174 -14.68 6.48 -5.88
N SER A 175 -14.80 5.32 -5.22
CA SER A 175 -14.38 4.03 -5.78
C SER A 175 -15.17 3.61 -7.02
N THR A 176 -16.33 4.23 -7.27
CA THR A 176 -17.15 4.00 -8.48
C THR A 176 -16.57 4.62 -9.75
N SER A 177 -15.55 5.47 -9.61
CA SER A 177 -14.87 6.11 -10.74
C SER A 177 -14.19 5.08 -11.64
N THR A 178 -14.26 5.27 -12.96
CA THR A 178 -13.56 4.44 -13.94
C THR A 178 -12.23 5.06 -14.30
N SER A 179 -11.13 4.31 -14.13
CA SER A 179 -9.77 4.75 -14.47
C SER A 179 -8.92 3.56 -14.88
N ALA A 180 -8.09 3.74 -15.92
CA ALA A 180 -7.10 2.75 -16.32
C ALA A 180 -5.93 2.63 -15.32
N CYS A 181 -5.80 3.57 -14.38
CA CYS A 181 -4.75 3.57 -13.35
C CYS A 181 -5.21 2.97 -12.01
N PHE A 182 -6.52 2.73 -11.82
CA PHE A 182 -7.10 2.18 -10.60
C PHE A 182 -7.93 0.94 -10.89
N HIS A 183 -7.27 -0.21 -11.00
CA HIS A 183 -7.96 -1.49 -11.12
C HIS A 183 -8.59 -1.89 -9.77
N ARG A 184 -9.75 -2.56 -9.83
CA ARG A 184 -10.44 -3.15 -8.66
C ARG A 184 -10.68 -2.17 -7.50
N LEU A 185 -10.75 -0.86 -7.80
CA LEU A 185 -10.84 0.19 -6.78
C LEU A 185 -12.01 0.00 -5.81
N GLN A 186 -13.19 -0.39 -6.32
CA GLN A 186 -14.35 -0.70 -5.47
C GLN A 186 -14.07 -1.81 -4.45
N GLU A 187 -13.41 -2.88 -4.87
CA GLU A 187 -13.08 -4.03 -4.02
C GLU A 187 -12.10 -3.63 -2.92
N VAL A 188 -11.10 -2.81 -3.26
CA VAL A 188 -10.09 -2.32 -2.30
C VAL A 188 -10.69 -1.34 -1.30
N CYS A 189 -11.49 -0.39 -1.78
CA CYS A 189 -12.19 0.56 -0.90
C CYS A 189 -13.17 -0.19 0.02
N GLN A 190 -13.89 -1.19 -0.49
CA GLN A 190 -14.74 -2.04 0.34
C GLN A 190 -13.91 -2.83 1.37
N ALA A 191 -12.75 -3.36 0.99
CA ALA A 191 -11.86 -4.03 1.93
C ALA A 191 -11.45 -3.08 3.07
N GLN A 192 -11.09 -1.83 2.80
CA GLN A 192 -10.81 -0.85 3.85
C GLN A 192 -12.02 -0.62 4.77
N VAL A 193 -13.23 -0.56 4.24
CA VAL A 193 -14.45 -0.43 5.05
C VAL A 193 -14.66 -1.66 5.94
N ASP A 194 -14.52 -2.86 5.38
CA ASP A 194 -14.68 -4.15 6.07
C ASP A 194 -13.61 -4.38 7.14
N ARG A 195 -12.44 -3.79 6.96
CA ARG A 195 -11.28 -3.93 7.86
C ARG A 195 -11.47 -3.20 9.19
N VAL A 196 -12.19 -2.08 9.18
CA VAL A 196 -12.37 -1.27 10.37
C VAL A 196 -13.43 -1.91 11.25
N SER A 197 -13.10 -2.14 12.52
CA SER A 197 -14.06 -2.61 13.52
C SER A 197 -15.20 -1.60 13.68
N ARG A 198 -16.44 -2.08 13.69
CA ARG A 198 -17.65 -1.26 13.86
C ARG A 198 -18.58 -1.90 14.86
N ASP A 199 -19.25 -1.08 15.66
CA ASP A 199 -20.33 -1.50 16.55
C ASP A 199 -19.94 -2.65 17.50
N GLY A 200 -18.68 -2.66 17.97
CA GLY A 200 -18.15 -3.70 18.86
C GLY A 200 -17.74 -5.00 18.16
N HIS A 201 -17.86 -5.10 16.84
CA HIS A 201 -17.42 -6.24 16.06
C HIS A 201 -16.01 -6.04 15.50
N SER A 202 -15.18 -7.07 15.63
CA SER A 202 -13.85 -7.14 15.01
C SER A 202 -13.94 -6.99 13.49
N GLY A 203 -13.03 -6.25 12.89
CA GLY A 203 -12.89 -6.12 11.43
C GLY A 203 -12.70 -7.47 10.71
N ARG A 204 -12.99 -7.49 9.41
CA ARG A 204 -12.96 -8.71 8.58
C ARG A 204 -11.64 -9.48 8.65
N PRO A 205 -10.44 -8.86 8.60
CA PRO A 205 -9.19 -9.61 8.72
C PRO A 205 -9.09 -10.42 10.01
N GLU A 206 -9.47 -9.84 11.15
CA GLU A 206 -9.43 -10.54 12.43
C GLU A 206 -10.45 -11.68 12.46
N ARG A 207 -11.67 -11.47 11.95
CA ARG A 207 -12.68 -12.52 11.85
C ARG A 207 -12.20 -13.70 11.01
N VAL A 208 -11.56 -13.45 9.87
CA VAL A 208 -11.03 -14.51 9.01
C VAL A 208 -9.89 -15.27 9.70
N VAL A 209 -8.98 -14.59 10.40
CA VAL A 209 -7.95 -15.27 11.20
C VAL A 209 -8.61 -16.14 12.29
N ARG A 210 -9.64 -15.64 12.99
CA ARG A 210 -10.42 -16.39 13.98
C ARG A 210 -11.06 -17.64 13.35
N GLU A 211 -11.67 -17.52 12.18
CA GLU A 211 -12.27 -18.64 11.44
C GLU A 211 -11.23 -19.70 11.03
N ILE A 212 -10.06 -19.27 10.54
CA ILE A 212 -8.97 -20.19 10.19
C ILE A 212 -8.52 -20.97 11.42
N LEU A 213 -8.32 -20.29 12.55
CA LEU A 213 -7.96 -20.93 13.83
C LEU A 213 -9.04 -21.92 14.29
N ALA A 214 -10.32 -21.54 14.20
CA ALA A 214 -11.45 -22.38 14.57
C ALA A 214 -11.59 -23.63 13.68
N SER A 215 -11.06 -23.60 12.45
CA SER A 215 -11.01 -24.77 11.55
C SER A 215 -9.94 -25.79 11.91
N GLY A 216 -9.10 -25.50 12.92
CA GLY A 216 -8.02 -26.38 13.39
C GLY A 216 -6.64 -26.06 12.82
N ILE A 217 -6.52 -25.09 11.89
CA ILE A 217 -5.22 -24.60 11.40
C ILE A 217 -4.65 -23.64 12.45
N THR A 218 -3.64 -24.08 13.20
CA THR A 218 -3.06 -23.30 14.30
C THR A 218 -1.60 -22.90 14.08
N HIS A 219 -0.89 -23.56 13.16
CA HIS A 219 0.49 -23.20 12.86
C HIS A 219 0.53 -21.93 12.01
N PHE A 220 1.17 -20.87 12.52
CA PHE A 220 1.12 -19.54 11.89
C PHE A 220 1.45 -19.49 10.39
N PRO A 221 2.50 -20.17 9.86
CA PRO A 221 2.74 -20.20 8.41
C PRO A 221 1.55 -20.72 7.59
N GLU A 222 0.82 -21.71 8.10
CA GLU A 222 -0.39 -22.24 7.45
C GLU A 222 -1.56 -21.26 7.58
N VAL A 223 -1.70 -20.63 8.74
CA VAL A 223 -2.70 -19.55 8.94
C VAL A 223 -2.46 -18.41 7.98
N PHE A 224 -1.21 -17.95 7.84
CA PHE A 224 -0.84 -16.87 6.92
C PHE A 224 -1.11 -17.25 5.46
N LYS A 225 -0.75 -18.46 5.05
CA LYS A 225 -1.02 -18.97 3.70
C LYS A 225 -2.52 -19.02 3.40
N GLU A 226 -3.33 -19.51 4.34
CA GLU A 226 -4.79 -19.59 4.17
C GLU A 226 -5.45 -18.21 4.21
N PHE A 227 -4.96 -17.31 5.08
CA PHE A 227 -5.41 -15.91 5.12
C PHE A 227 -5.14 -15.22 3.78
N PHE A 228 -3.91 -15.31 3.26
CA PHE A 228 -3.55 -14.70 1.99
C PHE A 228 -4.42 -15.22 0.84
N LYS A 229 -4.72 -16.52 0.81
CA LYS A 229 -5.61 -17.13 -0.19
C LYS A 229 -7.03 -16.55 -0.16
N ARG A 230 -7.56 -16.25 1.03
CA ARG A 230 -8.93 -15.74 1.21
C ARG A 230 -9.03 -14.23 1.08
N GLU A 231 -8.01 -13.53 1.52
CA GLU A 231 -8.05 -12.11 1.86
C GLU A 231 -6.83 -11.34 1.30
N GLY A 232 -6.29 -11.80 0.16
CA GLY A 232 -5.18 -11.17 -0.56
C GLY A 232 -5.43 -9.70 -0.93
N VAL A 233 -6.70 -9.28 -1.01
CA VAL A 233 -7.13 -7.88 -1.21
C VAL A 233 -6.51 -6.91 -0.21
N TYR A 234 -6.15 -7.36 1.00
CA TYR A 234 -5.55 -6.49 2.00
C TYR A 234 -4.07 -6.17 1.76
N GLY A 235 -3.35 -7.01 1.00
CA GLY A 235 -1.90 -6.86 0.84
C GLY A 235 -1.12 -7.02 2.15
N PHE A 236 -1.68 -7.74 3.12
CA PHE A 236 -1.07 -7.90 4.44
C PHE A 236 0.11 -8.85 4.38
N GLY A 237 1.25 -8.36 4.89
CA GLY A 237 2.42 -9.17 5.15
C GLY A 237 2.27 -10.03 6.41
N ASP A 238 3.29 -10.85 6.65
CA ASP A 238 3.37 -11.72 7.82
C ASP A 238 3.24 -10.94 9.13
N VAL A 239 3.86 -9.75 9.23
CA VAL A 239 3.80 -8.88 10.42
C VAL A 239 2.36 -8.50 10.77
N GLN A 240 1.56 -8.04 9.80
CA GLN A 240 0.17 -7.64 10.03
C GLN A 240 -0.68 -8.83 10.48
N VAL A 241 -0.57 -9.96 9.77
CA VAL A 241 -1.35 -11.16 10.10
C VAL A 241 -0.89 -11.76 11.43
N LYS A 242 0.40 -11.72 11.74
CA LYS A 242 0.96 -12.18 13.02
C LYS A 242 0.41 -11.38 14.19
N HIS A 243 0.24 -10.07 14.02
CA HIS A 243 -0.36 -9.23 15.05
C HIS A 243 -1.81 -9.66 15.36
N LEU A 244 -2.64 -9.87 14.34
CA LEU A 244 -4.01 -10.37 14.50
C LEU A 244 -4.03 -11.77 15.16
N TYR A 245 -3.19 -12.67 14.66
CA TYR A 245 -3.05 -14.04 15.19
C TYR A 245 -2.66 -14.03 16.67
N ASN A 246 -1.67 -13.23 17.06
CA ASN A 246 -1.21 -13.14 18.45
C ASN A 246 -2.28 -12.53 19.36
N GLY A 247 -3.01 -11.52 18.88
CA GLY A 247 -4.12 -10.90 19.64
C GLY A 247 -5.19 -11.93 20.02
N LEU A 248 -5.63 -12.74 19.06
CA LEU A 248 -6.63 -13.80 19.29
C LEU A 248 -6.12 -14.91 20.24
N ARG A 249 -4.84 -15.26 20.14
CA ARG A 249 -4.21 -16.25 21.04
C ARG A 249 -4.09 -15.72 22.47
N GLN A 250 -3.75 -14.44 22.64
CA GLN A 250 -3.62 -13.80 23.96
C GLN A 250 -4.97 -13.57 24.64
N ALA A 251 -6.05 -13.35 23.87
CA ALA A 251 -7.41 -13.26 24.37
C ALA A 251 -7.94 -14.59 24.94
N GLY A 252 -7.18 -15.68 24.85
CA GLY A 252 -7.58 -17.00 25.34
C GLY A 252 -8.64 -17.69 24.49
N GLU A 253 -9.03 -17.10 23.35
CA GLU A 253 -10.02 -17.69 22.43
C GLU A 253 -9.53 -19.03 21.85
N PHE A 254 -8.22 -19.19 21.77
CA PHE A 254 -7.60 -20.43 21.31
C PHE A 254 -6.27 -20.63 22.06
N GLY A 255 -6.34 -21.19 23.27
CA GLY A 255 -5.16 -21.58 24.05
C GLY A 255 -4.32 -22.66 23.36
N ASN A 256 -3.08 -22.84 23.84
CA ASN A 256 -2.24 -24.00 23.47
C ASN A 256 -2.89 -25.31 23.89
#